data_AF-A0A8K0RZN4-F1
#
_entry.id   AF-A0A8K0RZN4-F1
#
_cell.length_a   1.000
_cell.length_b   1.000
_cell.length_c   1.000
_cell.angle_alpha   90.00
_cell.angle_beta   90.00
_cell.angle_gamma   90.00
#
_symmetry.space_group_name_H-M   'P 1'
#
loop_
_entity.id
_entity.type
_entity.pdbx_description
1 polymer ?
#
loop_
_entity_poly.entity_id
_entity_poly.type
_entity_poly.pdbx_seq_one_letter_code
_entity_poly.pdbx_strand_id
1 'polypeptide(L)'
;MDDQQLLTSICCLDRLELFKTEKPYEIVFKAPGDFPRTNMSTSRHHGVPVHDIRGCQDNFSIKRNGFYIMNFASEMKADEFDDEVAIKSIYLPQVAETLKQSLGASRVQVRRSHAKFPISTGEPYIYEQPAMLLHIGMDWAWMFPVTLE
;
A
#
# COMPACT_ATOMS: atom_id res chain seq x y z
N MET A 1 30.78 5.40 -14.37
CA MET A 1 29.50 6.14 -14.29
C MET A 1 29.45 6.68 -12.88
N ASP A 2 29.12 7.95 -12.70
CA ASP A 2 29.06 8.56 -11.37
C ASP A 2 28.05 7.79 -10.52
N ASP A 3 28.51 7.15 -9.44
CA ASP A 3 27.67 6.49 -8.42
C ASP A 3 27.00 7.58 -7.55
N GLN A 4 26.31 8.52 -8.18
CA GLN A 4 25.59 9.53 -7.44
C GLN A 4 24.35 8.89 -6.84
N GLN A 5 24.38 8.73 -5.51
CA GLN A 5 23.27 8.18 -4.75
C GLN A 5 22.01 9.02 -4.98
N LEU A 6 21.00 8.41 -5.59
CA LEU A 6 19.69 9.04 -5.78
C LEU A 6 19.00 9.18 -4.42
N LEU A 7 18.60 10.40 -4.07
CA LEU A 7 17.91 10.72 -2.82
C LEU A 7 16.48 11.16 -3.10
N THR A 8 15.55 10.77 -2.22
CA THR A 8 14.15 11.17 -2.24
C THR A 8 13.70 11.71 -0.88
N SER A 9 12.43 12.10 -0.79
CA SER A 9 11.78 12.50 0.45
C SER A 9 10.50 11.71 0.66
N ILE A 10 10.19 11.38 1.92
CA ILE A 10 8.98 10.66 2.31
C ILE A 10 8.30 11.38 3.48
N CYS A 11 6.97 11.42 3.50
CA CYS A 11 6.23 11.92 4.66
C CYS A 11 5.97 10.77 5.62
N CYS A 12 6.32 10.95 6.90
CA CYS A 12 6.12 9.95 7.94
C CYS A 12 5.24 10.52 9.05
N LEU A 13 4.53 9.65 9.77
CA LEU A 13 3.85 10.00 11.01
C LEU A 13 4.88 10.38 12.08
N ASP A 14 4.70 11.54 12.70
CA ASP A 14 5.55 12.00 13.79
C ASP A 14 5.34 11.14 15.04
N ARG A 15 6.40 10.79 15.76
CA ARG A 15 6.29 10.08 17.04
C ARG A 15 5.98 11.07 18.16
N LEU A 16 4.71 11.47 18.27
CA LEU A 16 4.26 12.39 19.31
C LEU A 16 4.16 11.68 20.67
N GLU A 17 4.50 12.39 21.75
CA GLU A 17 4.33 11.90 23.13
C GLU A 17 2.86 11.57 23.45
N LEU A 18 1.93 12.30 22.81
CA LEU A 18 0.49 12.03 22.86
C LEU A 18 0.17 10.56 22.55
N PHE A 19 0.93 9.92 21.66
CA PHE A 19 0.68 8.54 21.22
C PHE A 19 1.00 7.48 22.27
N LYS A 20 1.59 7.88 23.42
CA LYS A 20 1.75 7.00 24.58
C LYS A 20 0.45 6.83 25.37
N THR A 21 -0.45 7.82 25.30
CA THR A 21 -1.71 7.85 26.06
C THR A 21 -2.94 7.79 25.17
N GLU A 22 -2.84 8.19 23.90
CA GLU A 22 -3.95 8.30 22.97
C GLU A 22 -3.59 7.71 21.60
N LYS A 23 -4.45 6.87 21.02
CA LYS A 23 -4.16 6.26 19.71
C LYS A 23 -4.24 7.30 18.59
N PRO A 24 -3.33 7.27 17.60
CA PRO A 24 -3.49 8.02 16.35
C PRO A 24 -4.84 7.74 15.69
N TYR A 25 -5.54 8.77 15.23
CA TYR A 25 -6.81 8.63 14.53
C TYR A 25 -6.98 9.64 13.40
N GLU A 26 -7.84 9.29 12.43
CA GLU A 26 -8.39 10.21 11.42
C GLU A 26 -9.90 9.97 11.30
N ILE A 27 -10.68 11.06 11.31
CA ILE A 27 -12.12 11.06 11.15
C ILE A 27 -12.45 11.48 9.72
N VAL A 28 -12.92 10.50 8.96
CA VAL A 28 -13.28 10.61 7.54
C VAL A 28 -14.70 11.14 7.30
N PHE A 29 -15.47 11.40 8.36
CA PHE A 29 -16.80 12.03 8.31
C PHE A 29 -16.79 13.41 8.98
N LYS A 30 -17.94 14.10 8.96
CA LYS A 30 -18.08 15.39 9.66
C LYS A 30 -18.23 15.16 11.16
N ALA A 31 -17.17 15.45 11.92
CA ALA A 31 -17.20 15.36 13.37
C ALA A 31 -18.15 16.42 13.97
N PRO A 32 -18.83 16.12 15.09
CA PRO A 32 -19.67 17.09 15.78
C PRO A 32 -18.83 18.18 16.46
N GLY A 33 -19.27 19.44 16.33
CA GLY A 33 -18.61 20.59 16.95
C GLY A 33 -17.17 20.80 16.47
N ASP A 34 -16.30 21.20 17.39
CA ASP A 34 -14.87 21.47 17.14
C ASP A 34 -13.96 20.26 17.42
N PHE A 35 -14.53 19.05 17.43
CA PHE A 35 -13.72 17.85 17.66
C PHE A 35 -12.66 17.72 16.55
N PRO A 36 -11.36 17.59 16.89
CA PRO A 36 -10.31 17.53 15.89
C PRO A 36 -10.53 16.35 14.95
N ARG A 37 -10.35 16.58 13.65
CA ARG A 37 -10.50 15.49 12.66
C ARG A 37 -9.40 14.45 12.76
N THR A 38 -8.25 14.81 13.30
CA THR A 38 -7.12 13.90 13.51
C THR A 38 -6.25 14.45 14.64
N ASN A 39 -5.61 13.56 15.38
CA ASN A 39 -4.51 13.88 16.30
C ASN A 39 -3.13 13.54 15.69
N MET A 40 -3.08 13.23 14.39
CA MET A 40 -1.85 12.89 13.68
C MET A 40 -1.13 14.13 13.16
N SER A 41 0.20 14.11 13.27
CA SER A 41 1.09 15.04 12.60
C SER A 41 2.02 14.25 11.69
N THR A 42 2.33 14.79 10.51
CA THR A 42 3.29 14.17 9.59
C THR A 42 4.37 15.18 9.21
N SER A 43 5.62 14.72 9.18
CA SER A 43 6.75 15.52 8.72
C SER A 43 7.42 14.86 7.52
N ARG A 44 8.00 15.71 6.67
CA ARG A 44 8.74 15.27 5.48
C ARG A 44 10.19 15.00 5.86
N HIS A 45 10.62 13.76 5.66
CA HIS A 45 12.00 13.34 5.83
C HIS A 45 12.71 13.34 4.47
N HIS A 46 13.79 14.10 4.37
CA HIS A 46 14.63 14.22 3.19
C HIS A 46 15.83 13.27 3.26
N GLY A 47 16.50 13.06 2.12
CA GLY A 47 17.75 12.29 2.08
C GLY A 47 17.55 10.78 2.17
N VAL A 48 16.37 10.27 1.83
CA VAL A 48 16.10 8.83 1.79
C VAL A 48 16.77 8.24 0.55
N PRO A 49 17.68 7.27 0.67
CA PRO A 49 18.35 6.69 -0.49
C PRO A 49 17.39 5.81 -1.31
N VAL A 50 17.49 5.93 -2.63
CA VAL A 50 16.81 5.07 -3.59
C VAL A 50 17.80 4.05 -4.11
N HIS A 51 17.44 2.77 -4.04
CA HIS A 51 18.29 1.66 -4.46
C HIS A 51 17.71 0.98 -5.70
N ASP A 52 18.58 0.73 -6.68
CA ASP A 52 18.23 -0.15 -7.80
C ASP A 52 18.22 -1.60 -7.34
N ILE A 53 17.10 -2.30 -7.59
CA ILE A 53 16.91 -3.69 -7.20
C ILE A 53 17.16 -4.66 -8.36
N ARG A 54 17.42 -4.16 -9.58
CA ARG A 54 17.71 -4.99 -10.77
C ARG A 54 18.99 -5.79 -10.55
N GLY A 55 18.96 -7.08 -10.85
CA GLY A 55 20.07 -8.02 -10.61
C GLY A 55 20.12 -8.58 -9.18
N CYS A 56 19.28 -8.06 -8.27
CA CYS A 56 19.21 -8.45 -6.86
C CYS A 56 17.81 -8.92 -6.45
N GLN A 57 16.95 -9.30 -7.40
CA GLN A 57 15.54 -9.60 -7.18
C GLN A 57 15.33 -10.71 -6.14
N ASP A 58 16.15 -11.76 -6.20
CA ASP A 58 16.06 -12.93 -5.32
C ASP A 58 16.43 -12.62 -3.86
N ASN A 59 17.02 -11.45 -3.61
CA ASN A 59 17.30 -11.03 -2.24
C ASN A 59 16.01 -10.65 -1.51
N PHE A 60 14.93 -10.26 -2.17
CA PHE A 60 13.73 -9.73 -1.52
C PHE A 60 12.68 -10.82 -1.25
N SER A 61 12.10 -10.80 -0.04
CA SER A 61 11.02 -11.73 0.33
C SER A 61 9.93 -11.02 1.11
N ILE A 62 8.69 -11.50 1.00
CA ILE A 62 7.53 -10.94 1.71
C ILE A 62 7.79 -10.86 3.21
N LYS A 63 8.34 -11.92 3.82
CA LYS A 63 8.56 -11.99 5.26
C LYS A 63 9.55 -10.92 5.76
N ARG A 64 10.61 -10.66 4.99
CA ARG A 64 11.68 -9.73 5.40
C ARG A 64 11.40 -8.30 4.99
N ASN A 65 10.85 -8.10 3.79
CA ASN A 65 10.75 -6.81 3.14
C ASN A 65 9.31 -6.31 3.02
N GLY A 66 8.30 -7.15 3.28
CA GLY A 66 6.90 -6.84 2.98
C GLY A 66 6.53 -6.97 1.50
N PHE A 67 7.51 -7.24 0.63
CA PHE A 67 7.34 -7.46 -0.80
C PHE A 67 8.40 -8.43 -1.33
N TYR A 68 8.17 -8.95 -2.52
CA TYR A 68 9.18 -9.66 -3.31
C TYR A 68 8.95 -9.35 -4.79
N ILE A 69 9.94 -9.64 -5.63
CA ILE A 69 9.84 -9.44 -7.07
C ILE A 69 9.53 -10.80 -7.71
N MET A 70 8.50 -10.82 -8.55
CA MET A 70 8.06 -12.00 -9.26
C MET A 70 8.19 -11.76 -10.76
N ASN A 71 8.74 -12.73 -11.47
CA ASN A 71 8.72 -12.71 -12.93
C ASN A 71 7.30 -13.00 -13.40
N PHE A 72 6.76 -12.12 -14.23
CA PHE A 72 5.44 -12.25 -14.81
C PHE A 72 5.55 -12.11 -16.33
N ALA A 73 5.34 -13.22 -17.03
CA ALA A 73 5.27 -13.24 -18.48
C ALA A 73 3.79 -13.20 -18.88
N SER A 74 3.32 -12.03 -19.31
CA SER A 74 1.98 -11.91 -19.88
C SER A 74 2.02 -12.25 -21.37
N GLU A 75 0.94 -12.87 -21.86
CA GLU A 75 0.72 -13.05 -23.30
C GLU A 75 0.25 -11.77 -23.98
N MET A 76 -0.10 -10.75 -23.18
CA MET A 76 -0.55 -9.44 -23.65
C MET A 76 0.63 -8.58 -24.12
N LYS A 77 0.44 -7.92 -25.27
CA LYS A 77 1.44 -7.02 -25.85
C LYS A 77 1.37 -5.64 -25.21
N ALA A 78 2.47 -4.89 -25.32
CA ALA A 78 2.60 -3.56 -24.71
C ALA A 78 1.60 -2.54 -25.28
N ASP A 79 1.23 -2.64 -26.56
CA ASP A 79 0.26 -1.77 -27.24
C ASP A 79 -1.20 -2.09 -26.90
N GLU A 80 -1.47 -3.23 -26.26
CA GLU A 80 -2.82 -3.64 -25.87
C GLU A 80 -3.24 -3.08 -24.50
N PHE A 81 -2.33 -2.46 -23.74
CA PHE A 81 -2.59 -1.99 -22.36
C PHE A 81 -3.61 -0.85 -22.23
N ASP A 82 -4.04 -0.26 -23.35
CA ASP A 82 -5.15 0.69 -23.40
C ASP A 82 -6.50 0.01 -23.75
N ASP A 83 -6.49 -1.27 -24.13
CA ASP A 83 -7.71 -2.05 -24.41
C ASP A 83 -8.25 -2.72 -23.14
N GLU A 84 -9.33 -2.16 -22.61
CA GLU A 84 -10.01 -2.68 -21.42
C GLU A 84 -10.48 -4.14 -21.59
N VAL A 85 -10.84 -4.57 -22.80
CA VAL A 85 -11.27 -5.94 -23.05
C VAL A 85 -10.08 -6.88 -22.91
N ALA A 86 -8.94 -6.57 -23.53
CA ALA A 86 -7.71 -7.35 -23.43
C ALA A 86 -7.20 -7.44 -21.98
N ILE A 87 -7.23 -6.32 -21.23
CA ILE A 87 -6.87 -6.32 -19.81
C ILE A 87 -7.73 -7.31 -19.02
N LYS A 88 -9.05 -7.29 -19.24
CA LYS A 88 -9.99 -8.13 -18.50
C LYS A 88 -9.93 -9.60 -18.89
N SER A 89 -9.73 -9.91 -20.16
CA SER A 89 -9.78 -11.29 -20.67
C SER A 89 -8.44 -12.01 -20.61
N ILE A 90 -7.31 -11.28 -20.67
CA ILE A 90 -5.96 -11.85 -20.74
C ILE A 90 -5.17 -11.53 -19.47
N TYR A 91 -4.92 -10.24 -19.21
CA TYR A 91 -3.97 -9.82 -18.19
C TYR A 91 -4.43 -10.13 -16.76
N LEU A 92 -5.63 -9.71 -16.38
CA LEU A 92 -6.13 -9.90 -15.01
C LEU A 92 -6.25 -11.37 -14.60
N PRO A 93 -6.75 -12.29 -15.46
CA PRO A 93 -6.72 -13.72 -15.17
C PRO A 93 -5.31 -14.27 -14.97
N GLN A 94 -4.36 -13.91 -15.83
CA GLN A 94 -2.97 -14.35 -15.70
C GLN A 94 -2.34 -13.86 -14.40
N VAL A 95 -2.50 -12.58 -14.06
CA VAL A 95 -2.03 -12.02 -12.78
C VAL A 95 -2.63 -12.77 -11.60
N ALA A 96 -3.95 -13.01 -11.61
CA ALA A 96 -4.63 -13.69 -10.52
C ALA A 96 -4.10 -15.12 -10.32
N GLU A 97 -3.88 -15.85 -11.40
CA GLU A 97 -3.37 -17.22 -11.35
C GLU A 97 -1.91 -17.27 -10.87
N THR A 98 -1.04 -16.40 -11.40
CA THR A 98 0.36 -16.33 -10.95
C THR A 98 0.45 -15.97 -9.47
N LEU A 99 -0.38 -15.05 -8.98
CA LEU A 99 -0.45 -14.70 -7.56
C LEU A 99 -0.95 -15.84 -6.71
N LYS A 100 -2.00 -16.58 -7.14
CA LYS A 100 -2.50 -17.75 -6.40
C LYS A 100 -1.41 -18.80 -6.23
N GLN A 101 -0.72 -19.14 -7.32
CA GLN A 101 0.33 -20.15 -7.30
C GLN A 101 1.52 -19.72 -6.43
N SER A 102 1.97 -18.48 -6.59
CA SER A 102 3.17 -18.00 -5.90
C SER A 102 2.96 -17.76 -4.41
N LEU A 103 1.75 -17.38 -4.00
CA LEU A 103 1.41 -17.09 -2.60
C LEU A 103 0.70 -18.26 -1.90
N GLY A 104 0.35 -19.33 -2.62
CA GLY A 104 -0.53 -20.39 -2.10
C GLY A 104 -1.92 -19.87 -1.69
N ALA A 105 -2.39 -18.80 -2.35
CA ALA A 105 -3.61 -18.11 -1.95
C ALA A 105 -4.86 -18.87 -2.42
N SER A 106 -5.86 -19.01 -1.54
CA SER A 106 -7.15 -19.63 -1.88
C SER A 106 -8.01 -18.73 -2.79
N ARG A 107 -7.81 -17.41 -2.73
CA ARG A 107 -8.54 -16.42 -3.53
C ARG A 107 -7.67 -15.20 -3.81
N VAL A 108 -7.76 -14.70 -5.04
CA VAL A 108 -7.17 -13.43 -5.47
C VAL A 108 -8.26 -12.57 -6.11
N GLN A 109 -8.29 -11.29 -5.75
CA GLN A 109 -9.20 -10.30 -6.34
C GLN A 109 -8.39 -9.07 -6.71
N VAL A 110 -8.40 -8.71 -8.00
CA VAL A 110 -7.76 -7.48 -8.49
C VAL A 110 -8.81 -6.37 -8.51
N ARG A 111 -8.44 -5.19 -8.00
CA ARG A 111 -9.32 -4.02 -7.94
C ARG A 111 -8.79 -2.93 -8.88
N ARG A 112 -9.71 -2.22 -9.54
CA ARG A 112 -9.38 -1.05 -10.37
C ARG A 112 -9.61 0.22 -9.57
N SER A 113 -8.59 1.06 -9.49
CA SER A 113 -8.73 2.40 -8.93
C SER A 113 -9.60 3.27 -9.83
N HIS A 114 -10.35 4.18 -9.22
CA HIS A 114 -11.10 5.19 -9.93
C HIS A 114 -10.14 6.16 -10.63
N ALA A 115 -10.52 6.69 -11.81
CA ALA A 115 -9.64 7.57 -12.60
C ALA A 115 -9.18 8.84 -11.86
N LYS A 116 -9.98 9.31 -10.89
CA LYS A 116 -9.66 10.48 -10.05
C LYS A 116 -8.90 10.13 -8.76
N PHE A 117 -8.62 8.84 -8.51
CA PHE A 117 -7.78 8.44 -7.37
C PHE A 117 -6.42 9.17 -7.45
N PRO A 118 -5.89 9.70 -6.34
CA PRO A 118 -6.31 9.51 -4.95
C PRO A 118 -7.29 10.54 -4.40
N ILE A 119 -7.82 11.42 -5.25
CA ILE A 119 -8.71 12.51 -4.84
C ILE A 119 -10.07 11.93 -4.45
N SER A 120 -10.51 12.16 -3.21
CA SER A 120 -11.85 11.82 -2.78
C SER A 120 -12.88 12.66 -3.54
N THR A 121 -13.81 12.00 -4.23
CA THR A 121 -14.91 12.66 -4.93
C THR A 121 -16.08 13.02 -4.00
N GLY A 122 -16.07 12.54 -2.76
CA GLY A 122 -17.16 12.72 -1.79
C GLY A 122 -18.33 11.75 -1.96
N GLU A 123 -18.38 11.02 -3.07
CA GLU A 123 -19.42 10.04 -3.39
C GLU A 123 -18.92 8.60 -3.19
N PRO A 124 -19.83 7.62 -2.98
CA PRO A 124 -19.45 6.21 -2.92
C PRO A 124 -18.79 5.73 -4.21
N TYR A 125 -17.66 5.04 -4.09
CA TYR A 125 -17.00 4.41 -5.24
C TYR A 125 -17.61 3.04 -5.55
N ILE A 126 -17.68 2.70 -6.85
CA ILE A 126 -18.11 1.37 -7.33
C ILE A 126 -17.17 0.27 -6.80
N TYR A 127 -15.88 0.58 -6.65
CA TYR A 127 -14.87 -0.31 -6.09
C TYR A 127 -14.15 0.37 -4.93
N GLU A 128 -13.80 -0.41 -3.92
CA GLU A 128 -12.92 0.05 -2.84
C GLU A 128 -11.58 0.51 -3.44
N GLN A 129 -11.18 1.73 -3.06
CA GLN A 129 -9.95 2.35 -3.54
C GLN A 129 -8.75 1.86 -2.73
N PRO A 130 -7.53 1.86 -3.30
CA PRO A 130 -6.34 1.55 -2.53
C PRO A 130 -6.17 2.48 -1.32
N ALA A 131 -5.66 1.95 -0.22
CA ALA A 131 -5.31 2.77 0.93
C ALA A 131 -4.18 3.74 0.56
N MET A 132 -4.38 5.02 0.86
CA MET A 132 -3.41 6.09 0.57
C MET A 132 -2.40 6.30 1.69
N LEU A 133 -2.74 5.85 2.90
CA LEU A 133 -1.89 5.95 4.07
C LEU A 133 -1.38 4.56 4.43
N LEU A 134 -0.06 4.40 4.46
CA LEU A 134 0.56 3.20 4.97
C LEU A 134 0.33 3.15 6.50
N HIS A 135 -0.60 2.33 6.94
CA HIS A 135 -0.80 2.05 8.37
C HIS A 135 0.06 0.84 8.77
N ILE A 136 1.21 1.10 9.41
CA ILE A 136 1.96 0.06 10.13
C ILE A 136 1.52 0.13 11.60
N GLY A 137 0.58 -0.74 11.98
CA GLY A 137 0.24 -0.93 13.38
C GLY A 137 1.43 -1.54 14.11
N MET A 138 1.84 -0.94 15.23
CA MET A 138 2.64 -1.65 16.22
C MET A 138 1.71 -2.61 16.99
N ASP A 139 2.25 -3.80 17.25
CA ASP A 139 1.85 -4.87 18.18
C ASP A 139 0.38 -5.36 18.29
N TRP A 140 0.23 -6.65 18.00
CA TRP A 140 -0.92 -7.51 18.30
C TRP A 140 -1.28 -7.58 19.80
N ALA A 141 -0.37 -7.18 20.69
CA ALA A 141 -0.51 -7.29 22.15
C ALA A 141 -1.62 -6.39 22.75
N TRP A 142 -2.04 -5.32 22.06
CA TRP A 142 -3.09 -4.42 22.55
C TRP A 142 -4.50 -4.76 22.06
N MET A 143 -4.64 -5.65 21.06
CA MET A 143 -5.94 -6.00 20.48
C MET A 143 -6.69 -7.07 21.28
N PHE A 144 -5.96 -7.88 22.06
CA PHE A 144 -6.53 -8.82 23.00
C PHE A 144 -5.72 -8.75 24.28
N PRO A 145 -6.20 -8.10 25.37
CA PRO A 145 -5.66 -8.42 26.68
C PRO A 145 -5.93 -9.90 26.89
N VAL A 146 -4.88 -10.70 26.79
CA VAL A 146 -4.92 -12.11 27.15
C VAL A 146 -5.17 -12.15 28.66
N THR A 147 -6.43 -12.20 29.07
CA THR A 147 -6.79 -12.67 30.41
C THR A 147 -6.69 -14.19 30.36
N LEU A 148 -5.51 -14.71 30.69
CA LEU A 148 -5.38 -16.09 31.13
C LEU A 148 -5.90 -16.13 32.56
N GLU A 149 -7.09 -16.68 32.73
CA GLU A 149 -7.46 -17.41 33.96
C GLU A 149 -7.11 -18.89 33.77
#